data_AF-A2AXG5-F1
#
_entry.id   AF-A2AXG5-F1
#
_cell.length_a   1.000
_cell.length_b   1.000
_cell.length_c   1.000
_cell.angle_alpha   90.00
_cell.angle_beta   90.00
_cell.angle_gamma   90.00
#
_symmetry.space_group_name_H-M   'P 1'
#
loop_
_entity.id
_entity.type
_entity.pdbx_description
1 polymer ?
#
loop_
_entity_poly.entity_id
_entity_poly.type
_entity_poly.pdbx_seq_one_letter_code
_entity_poly.pdbx_strand_id
1 'polypeptide(L)'
;MMSGTADLAGVYAAVEESAGLLDVSCAREKVWPILAAFEDVLPTAVIAFRVATNARHEGEFDCRFTVPGSIDPYAVALDKGLTHRSGHPIETLVADVQKHCAVDSYGVDFGVVGGFKKIWVYFPGGRHESLAHLGEIPSMPPGLAATEGFFARYGLADKVDLIGVDYASKTMNVYFAASPEVVSAPTVLAMHREIGLPDPSEQMLDFCSRAFGVYTTLNWDSSKVERIAYSVKTEDPLELSARLGSKVEQFLKSVPYGIDTPKMVYAAVTAGGEEYYKLQSYYQWRTDSRLNLSYIGGRS
;
A
#
# COMPACT_ATOMS: atom_id res chain seq x y z
N MET A 1 22.72 1.09 -17.47
CA MET A 1 22.31 1.54 -16.13
C MET A 1 22.42 3.06 -16.08
N MET A 2 21.30 3.77 -16.19
CA MET A 2 21.23 5.17 -15.77
C MET A 2 20.55 5.18 -14.39
N SER A 3 21.35 5.15 -13.33
CA SER A 3 20.88 5.66 -12.04
C SER A 3 20.94 7.18 -12.13
N GLY A 4 19.98 7.78 -12.85
CA GLY A 4 19.78 9.22 -12.77
C GLY A 4 19.36 9.55 -11.34
N THR A 5 20.02 10.49 -10.69
CA THR A 5 19.48 11.13 -9.49
C THR A 5 18.03 11.49 -9.78
N ALA A 6 17.09 11.05 -8.94
CA ALA A 6 15.66 11.29 -9.13
C ALA A 6 15.36 12.80 -9.05
N ASP A 7 15.53 13.48 -10.18
CA ASP A 7 14.99 14.81 -10.41
C ASP A 7 13.56 14.70 -10.94
N LEU A 8 12.82 15.81 -10.85
CA LEU A 8 11.41 15.87 -11.23
C LEU A 8 11.14 15.33 -12.65
N ALA A 9 11.98 15.70 -13.62
CA ALA A 9 11.80 15.32 -15.01
C ALA A 9 12.09 13.84 -15.24
N GLY A 10 13.14 13.30 -14.62
CA GLY A 10 13.51 11.89 -14.68
C GLY A 10 12.46 10.99 -14.05
N VAL A 11 11.92 11.37 -12.89
CA VAL A 11 10.84 10.61 -12.24
C VAL A 11 9.58 10.63 -13.12
N TYR A 12 9.20 11.79 -13.67
CA TYR A 12 8.06 11.88 -14.58
C TYR A 12 8.23 10.97 -15.80
N ALA A 13 9.39 11.03 -16.46
CA ALA A 13 9.67 10.23 -17.65
C ALA A 13 9.60 8.73 -17.34
N ALA A 14 10.16 8.29 -16.20
CA ALA A 14 10.10 6.90 -15.77
C ALA A 14 8.66 6.43 -15.48
N VAL A 15 7.83 7.30 -14.89
CA VAL A 15 6.40 7.03 -14.66
C VAL A 15 5.66 6.90 -16.00
N GLU A 16 5.86 7.83 -16.93
CA GLU A 16 5.21 7.85 -18.24
C GLU A 16 5.61 6.63 -19.09
N GLU A 17 6.90 6.31 -19.14
CA GLU A 17 7.42 5.13 -19.84
C GLU A 17 6.83 3.83 -19.24
N SER A 18 6.84 3.70 -17.91
CA SER A 18 6.35 2.50 -17.22
C SER A 18 4.85 2.31 -17.37
N ALA A 19 4.07 3.39 -17.37
CA ALA A 19 2.63 3.35 -17.67
C ALA A 19 2.38 2.94 -19.13
N GLY A 20 3.21 3.43 -20.06
CA GLY A 20 3.17 3.06 -21.48
C GLY A 20 3.37 1.57 -21.74
N LEU A 21 4.19 0.88 -20.93
CA LEU A 21 4.35 -0.58 -21.01
C LEU A 21 3.08 -1.38 -20.69
N LEU A 22 2.09 -0.74 -20.07
CA LEU A 22 0.79 -1.32 -19.70
C LEU A 22 -0.36 -0.76 -20.55
N ASP A 23 -0.04 -0.01 -21.61
CA ASP A 23 -1.00 0.74 -22.43
C ASP A 23 -1.83 1.75 -21.62
N VAL A 24 -1.25 2.34 -20.58
CA VAL A 24 -1.90 3.38 -19.75
C VAL A 24 -1.35 4.76 -20.11
N SER A 25 -2.24 5.66 -20.54
CA SER A 25 -1.88 7.05 -20.82
C SER A 25 -1.59 7.82 -19.54
N CYS A 26 -0.42 8.44 -19.45
CA CYS A 26 -0.05 9.29 -18.32
C CYS A 26 -0.66 10.70 -18.47
N ALA A 27 -1.52 11.11 -17.54
CA ALA A 27 -2.10 12.45 -17.52
C ALA A 27 -1.12 13.43 -16.89
N ARG A 28 -0.32 14.11 -17.72
CA ARG A 28 0.72 15.05 -17.28
C ARG A 28 0.18 16.10 -16.30
N GLU A 29 -1.00 16.63 -16.56
CA GLU A 29 -1.69 17.62 -15.74
C GLU A 29 -2.13 17.10 -14.36
N LYS A 30 -2.17 15.78 -14.17
CA LYS A 30 -2.43 15.13 -12.88
C LYS A 30 -1.14 14.76 -12.17
N VAL A 31 -0.16 14.23 -12.90
CA VAL A 31 1.10 13.71 -12.33
C VAL A 31 2.09 14.83 -12.02
N TRP A 32 2.32 15.75 -12.97
CA TRP A 32 3.36 16.76 -12.85
C TRP A 32 3.18 17.66 -11.61
N PRO A 33 1.97 18.16 -11.29
CA PRO A 33 1.79 18.97 -10.08
C PRO A 33 2.10 18.22 -8.79
N ILE A 34 1.84 16.90 -8.75
CA ILE A 34 2.14 16.07 -7.58
C ILE A 34 3.64 15.93 -7.40
N LEU A 35 4.37 15.56 -8.46
CA LEU A 35 5.81 15.42 -8.37
C LEU A 35 6.49 16.77 -8.04
N ALA A 36 6.03 17.87 -8.64
CA ALA A 36 6.56 19.20 -8.37
C ALA A 36 6.29 19.66 -6.92
N ALA A 37 5.15 19.28 -6.34
CA ALA A 37 4.83 19.58 -4.95
C ALA A 37 5.79 18.94 -3.94
N PHE A 38 6.47 17.87 -4.32
CA PHE A 38 7.38 17.10 -3.48
C PHE A 38 8.78 16.98 -4.10
N GLU A 39 9.16 17.89 -5.00
CA GLU A 39 10.43 17.81 -5.77
C GLU A 39 11.65 17.59 -4.86
N ASP A 40 11.72 18.33 -3.75
CA ASP A 40 12.84 18.27 -2.80
C ASP A 40 13.04 16.89 -2.14
N VAL A 41 11.99 16.06 -2.08
CA VAL A 41 12.09 14.74 -1.42
C VAL A 41 12.42 13.61 -2.39
N LEU A 42 12.13 13.79 -3.69
CA LEU A 42 12.31 12.75 -4.72
C LEU A 42 13.73 12.15 -4.76
N PRO A 43 14.82 12.95 -4.65
CA PRO A 43 16.18 12.39 -4.67
C PRO A 43 16.48 11.39 -3.55
N THR A 44 15.75 11.46 -2.44
CA THR A 44 15.97 10.60 -1.26
C THR A 44 14.86 9.59 -1.03
N ALA A 45 13.76 9.66 -1.78
CA ALA A 45 12.60 8.80 -1.59
C ALA A 45 12.84 7.35 -2.03
N VAL A 46 12.13 6.40 -1.43
CA VAL A 46 11.84 5.12 -2.11
C VAL A 46 10.71 5.39 -3.08
N ILE A 47 10.88 5.08 -4.36
CA ILE A 47 9.88 5.30 -5.40
C ILE A 47 9.48 3.95 -5.99
N ALA A 48 8.19 3.67 -5.99
CA ALA A 48 7.62 2.41 -6.40
C ALA A 48 6.48 2.60 -7.41
N PHE A 49 6.41 1.67 -8.35
CA PHE A 49 5.42 1.59 -9.41
C PHE A 49 4.53 0.38 -9.13
N ARG A 50 3.21 0.57 -9.15
CA ARG A 50 2.23 -0.47 -8.80
C ARG A 50 1.17 -0.63 -9.88
N VAL A 51 0.92 -1.89 -10.22
CA VAL A 51 -0.14 -2.32 -11.13
C VAL A 51 -1.04 -3.34 -10.42
N ALA A 52 -2.32 -3.38 -10.79
CA ALA A 52 -3.29 -4.32 -10.26
C ALA A 52 -3.99 -5.10 -11.38
N THR A 53 -4.45 -6.31 -11.09
CA THR A 53 -4.98 -7.23 -12.11
C THR A 53 -6.49 -7.18 -12.29
N ASN A 54 -7.24 -6.53 -11.39
CA ASN A 54 -8.70 -6.49 -11.50
C ASN A 54 -9.19 -5.37 -12.40
N ALA A 55 -10.37 -5.60 -12.98
CA ALA A 55 -11.06 -4.67 -13.88
C ALA A 55 -11.24 -3.28 -13.26
N ARG A 56 -11.46 -3.18 -11.95
CA ARG A 56 -11.61 -1.88 -11.26
C ARG A 56 -10.39 -0.97 -11.38
N HIS A 57 -9.19 -1.54 -11.55
CA HIS A 57 -7.95 -0.79 -11.70
C HIS A 57 -7.39 -0.93 -13.12
N GLU A 58 -8.14 -1.51 -14.05
CA GLU A 58 -7.75 -1.54 -15.45
C GLU A 58 -7.72 -0.10 -16.00
N GLY A 59 -6.65 0.23 -16.71
CA GLY A 59 -6.42 1.59 -17.21
C GLY A 59 -5.80 2.54 -16.17
N GLU A 60 -5.30 2.04 -15.04
CA GLU A 60 -4.56 2.84 -14.07
C GLU A 60 -3.18 2.25 -13.80
N PHE A 61 -2.23 3.12 -13.47
CA PHE A 61 -0.90 2.78 -13.02
C PHE A 61 -0.52 3.69 -11.87
N ASP A 62 -0.09 3.11 -10.76
CA ASP A 62 0.12 3.86 -9.53
C ASP A 62 1.60 4.10 -9.29
N CYS A 63 1.94 5.32 -8.88
CA CYS A 63 3.25 5.66 -8.37
C CYS A 63 3.15 6.01 -6.88
N ARG A 64 4.13 5.55 -6.12
CA ARG A 64 4.29 5.88 -4.71
C ARG A 64 5.70 6.36 -4.44
N PHE A 65 5.85 7.41 -3.65
CA PHE A 65 7.14 7.81 -3.09
C PHE A 65 7.05 8.06 -1.59
N THR A 66 8.14 7.83 -0.87
CA THR A 66 8.22 8.13 0.57
C THR A 66 8.46 9.61 0.82
N VAL A 67 7.95 10.12 1.94
CA VAL A 67 8.09 11.50 2.40
C VAL A 67 8.58 11.47 3.86
N PRO A 68 9.53 12.33 4.28
CA PRO A 68 9.98 12.40 5.67
C PRO A 68 8.86 12.73 6.66
N GLY A 69 8.93 12.20 7.89
CA GLY A 69 7.93 12.42 8.94
C GLY A 69 7.76 13.88 9.38
N SER A 70 8.70 14.76 9.03
CA SER A 70 8.63 16.21 9.29
C SER A 70 7.73 16.98 8.31
N ILE A 71 7.27 16.34 7.23
CA ILE A 71 6.41 16.95 6.21
C ILE A 71 5.03 16.32 6.31
N ASP A 72 3.98 17.13 6.47
CA ASP A 72 2.59 16.67 6.35
C ASP A 72 2.19 16.61 4.87
N PRO A 73 2.09 15.40 4.26
CA PRO A 73 1.76 15.28 2.85
C PRO A 73 0.33 15.70 2.52
N TYR A 74 -0.62 15.65 3.47
CA TYR A 74 -1.99 16.06 3.22
C TYR A 74 -2.09 17.58 3.19
N ALA A 75 -1.41 18.27 4.11
CA ALA A 75 -1.30 19.73 4.10
C ALA A 75 -0.65 20.24 2.80
N VAL A 76 0.42 19.61 2.34
CA VAL A 76 1.05 19.93 1.04
C VAL A 76 0.07 19.70 -0.12
N ALA A 77 -0.66 18.57 -0.13
CA ALA A 77 -1.63 18.29 -1.17
C ALA A 77 -2.77 19.32 -1.22
N LEU A 78 -3.21 19.83 -0.07
CA LEU A 78 -4.20 20.91 -0.01
C LEU A 78 -3.63 22.24 -0.50
N ASP A 79 -2.45 22.65 -0.05
CA ASP A 79 -1.79 23.91 -0.47
C ASP A 79 -1.59 23.97 -1.99
N LYS A 80 -1.19 22.84 -2.58
CA LYS A 80 -0.93 22.73 -4.02
C LYS A 80 -2.16 22.40 -4.86
N GLY A 81 -3.35 22.33 -4.25
CA GLY A 81 -4.60 22.05 -4.95
C GLY A 81 -4.69 20.64 -5.57
N LEU A 82 -3.91 19.68 -5.04
CA LEU A 82 -3.91 18.28 -5.49
C LEU A 82 -5.12 17.50 -4.95
N THR A 83 -5.70 17.97 -3.86
CA THR A 83 -6.92 17.45 -3.26
C THR A 83 -7.75 18.60 -2.69
N HIS A 84 -8.99 18.32 -2.28
CA HIS A 84 -9.92 19.32 -1.76
C HIS A 84 -10.46 18.91 -0.40
N ARG A 85 -10.89 19.91 0.37
CA ARG A 85 -11.65 19.70 1.60
C ARG A 85 -13.08 19.30 1.25
N SER A 86 -13.57 18.29 1.95
CA SER A 86 -14.93 17.75 1.89
C SER A 86 -15.60 17.74 3.28
N GLY A 87 -14.84 17.99 4.36
CA GLY A 87 -15.34 17.92 5.73
C GLY A 87 -15.43 16.49 6.28
N HIS A 88 -14.89 15.51 5.56
CA HIS A 88 -14.90 14.11 5.97
C HIS A 88 -13.80 13.84 7.02
N PRO A 89 -14.03 12.98 8.04
CA PRO A 89 -13.03 12.72 9.09
C PRO A 89 -11.67 12.23 8.59
N ILE A 90 -11.63 11.60 7.41
CA ILE A 90 -10.39 11.16 6.76
C ILE A 90 -9.36 12.29 6.57
N GLU A 91 -9.82 13.55 6.48
CA GLU A 91 -8.98 14.72 6.23
C GLU A 91 -8.11 15.09 7.43
N THR A 92 -8.53 14.73 8.65
CA THR A 92 -7.73 14.96 9.86
C THR A 92 -6.96 13.71 10.28
N LEU A 93 -7.25 12.54 9.71
CA LEU A 93 -6.71 11.26 10.16
C LEU A 93 -5.20 11.21 10.23
N VAL A 94 -4.48 11.68 9.21
CA VAL A 94 -3.01 11.64 9.22
C VAL A 94 -2.45 12.56 10.31
N ALA A 95 -2.99 13.77 10.46
CA ALA A 95 -2.57 14.71 11.49
C ALA A 95 -2.90 14.20 12.91
N ASP A 96 -4.06 13.58 13.08
CA ASP A 96 -4.46 12.98 14.35
C ASP A 96 -3.57 11.78 14.69
N VAL A 97 -3.22 10.93 13.73
CA VAL A 97 -2.24 9.84 13.95
C VAL A 97 -0.86 10.40 14.31
N GLN A 98 -0.37 11.43 13.62
CA GLN A 98 0.91 12.07 13.96
C GLN A 98 0.91 12.66 15.38
N LYS A 99 -0.24 13.15 15.86
CA LYS A 99 -0.38 13.73 17.19
C LYS A 99 -0.35 12.69 18.31
N HIS A 100 -0.85 11.48 18.06
CA HIS A 100 -1.00 10.44 19.09
C HIS A 100 0.05 9.33 18.99
N CYS A 101 0.56 9.04 17.79
CA CYS A 101 1.50 7.96 17.53
C CYS A 101 2.88 8.48 17.11
N ALA A 102 3.92 7.68 17.32
CA ALA A 102 5.22 7.95 16.72
C ALA A 102 5.17 7.61 15.24
N VAL A 103 5.36 8.59 14.36
CA VAL A 103 5.43 8.39 12.90
C VAL A 103 6.87 8.58 12.43
N ASP A 104 7.39 7.61 11.69
CA ASP A 104 8.74 7.64 11.11
C ASP A 104 8.75 8.41 9.79
N SER A 105 7.84 8.04 8.90
CA SER A 105 7.76 8.57 7.55
C SER A 105 6.36 8.39 6.97
N TYR A 106 6.13 9.06 5.85
CA TYR A 106 4.91 8.92 5.08
C TYR A 106 5.21 8.33 3.69
N GLY A 107 4.16 7.99 2.96
CA GLY A 107 4.22 7.78 1.53
C GLY A 107 3.07 8.48 0.82
N VAL A 108 3.32 9.05 -0.34
CA VAL A 108 2.29 9.63 -1.22
C VAL A 108 2.06 8.64 -2.37
N ASP A 109 0.80 8.30 -2.64
CA ASP A 109 0.37 7.35 -3.67
C ASP A 109 -0.61 8.06 -4.62
N PHE A 110 -0.32 8.02 -5.92
CA PHE A 110 -1.11 8.66 -6.96
C PHE A 110 -1.26 7.75 -8.18
N GLY A 111 -2.39 7.85 -8.87
CA GLY A 111 -2.59 7.22 -10.18
C GLY A 111 -2.11 8.16 -11.29
N VAL A 112 -1.58 7.61 -12.38
CA VAL A 112 -1.19 8.42 -13.55
C VAL A 112 -2.38 9.00 -14.30
N VAL A 113 -3.58 8.44 -14.12
CA VAL A 113 -4.84 9.01 -14.63
C VAL A 113 -5.59 9.74 -13.53
N GLY A 114 -5.77 9.11 -12.37
CA GLY A 114 -6.58 9.64 -11.27
C GLY A 114 -5.93 10.77 -10.46
N GLY A 115 -4.60 10.89 -10.49
CA GLY A 115 -3.86 11.84 -9.65
C GLY A 115 -3.77 11.40 -8.18
N PHE A 116 -3.61 12.37 -7.28
CA PHE A 116 -3.38 12.15 -5.85
C PHE A 116 -4.54 11.37 -5.22
N LYS A 117 -4.23 10.33 -4.43
CA LYS A 117 -5.28 9.51 -3.82
C LYS A 117 -5.00 8.99 -2.42
N LYS A 118 -3.77 8.57 -2.09
CA LYS A 118 -3.51 7.96 -0.77
C LYS A 118 -2.27 8.49 -0.10
N ILE A 119 -2.33 8.53 1.23
CA ILE A 119 -1.17 8.71 2.09
C ILE A 119 -0.93 7.43 2.89
N TRP A 120 0.32 7.05 3.01
CA TRP A 120 0.79 5.96 3.87
C TRP A 120 1.40 6.58 5.11
N VAL A 121 1.11 6.04 6.28
CA VAL A 121 1.73 6.44 7.55
C VAL A 121 2.52 5.24 8.03
N TYR A 122 3.83 5.41 8.15
CA TYR A 122 4.74 4.36 8.56
C TYR A 122 5.15 4.57 10.01
N PHE A 123 4.93 3.56 10.84
CA PHE A 123 5.44 3.55 12.22
C PHE A 123 6.94 3.18 12.24
N PRO A 124 7.68 3.55 13.29
CA PRO A 124 9.11 3.26 13.40
C PRO A 124 9.43 1.79 13.22
N GLY A 125 10.47 1.50 12.44
CA GLY A 125 10.90 0.12 12.17
C GLY A 125 11.18 -0.67 13.46
N GLY A 126 10.66 -1.90 13.53
CA GLY A 126 10.76 -2.76 14.72
C GLY A 126 9.84 -2.37 15.87
N ARG A 127 8.99 -1.34 15.69
CA ARG A 127 7.91 -0.97 16.60
C ARG A 127 6.59 -1.12 15.85
N HIS A 128 5.58 -1.59 16.57
CA HIS A 128 4.23 -1.70 16.07
C HIS A 128 3.32 -0.84 16.93
N GLU A 129 2.34 -0.22 16.31
CA GLU A 129 1.22 0.38 17.04
C GLU A 129 0.21 -0.70 17.41
N SER A 130 -0.60 -0.39 18.43
CA SER A 130 -1.71 -1.24 18.85
C SER A 130 -3.03 -0.74 18.26
N LEU A 131 -3.94 -1.65 18.00
CA LEU A 131 -5.30 -1.33 17.58
C LEU A 131 -6.07 -0.58 18.66
N ALA A 132 -5.85 -0.90 19.93
CA ALA A 132 -6.45 -0.19 21.05
C ALA A 132 -6.07 1.30 21.00
N HIS A 133 -4.77 1.60 20.88
CA HIS A 133 -4.29 2.99 20.80
C HIS A 133 -4.80 3.70 19.54
N LEU A 134 -4.76 3.04 18.38
CA LEU A 134 -5.31 3.62 17.15
C LEU A 134 -6.82 3.85 17.23
N GLY A 135 -7.55 2.98 17.92
CA GLY A 135 -9.00 3.07 18.12
C GLY A 135 -9.44 4.27 18.95
N GLU A 136 -8.55 4.84 19.77
CA GLU A 136 -8.81 6.05 20.56
C GLU A 136 -8.71 7.34 19.75
N ILE A 137 -8.17 7.28 18.53
CA ILE A 137 -7.97 8.44 17.68
C ILE A 137 -9.33 8.92 17.12
N PRO A 138 -9.74 10.19 17.35
CA PRO A 138 -11.10 10.65 17.03
C PRO A 138 -11.54 10.51 15.57
N SER A 139 -10.60 10.67 14.64
CA SER A 139 -10.83 10.59 13.20
C SER A 139 -10.82 9.16 12.66
N MET A 140 -10.47 8.16 13.47
CA MET A 140 -10.34 6.77 13.03
C MET A 140 -11.68 6.20 12.55
N PRO A 141 -11.72 5.34 11.52
CA PRO A 141 -12.94 4.65 11.13
C PRO A 141 -13.54 3.88 12.32
N PRO A 142 -14.85 4.02 12.62
CA PRO A 142 -15.49 3.27 13.71
C PRO A 142 -15.36 1.75 13.55
N GLY A 143 -15.23 1.28 12.30
CA GLY A 143 -14.97 -0.12 11.99
C GLY A 143 -13.66 -0.67 12.57
N LEU A 144 -12.68 0.18 12.91
CA LEU A 144 -11.43 -0.29 13.53
C LEU A 144 -11.70 -0.85 14.93
N ALA A 145 -12.34 -0.07 15.80
CA ALA A 145 -12.70 -0.51 17.14
C ALA A 145 -13.64 -1.72 17.11
N ALA A 146 -14.58 -1.75 16.15
CA ALA A 146 -15.50 -2.88 15.97
C ALA A 146 -14.79 -4.19 15.55
N THR A 147 -13.59 -4.10 14.97
CA THR A 147 -12.82 -5.26 14.49
C THR A 147 -11.63 -5.62 15.39
N GLU A 148 -11.37 -4.85 16.46
CA GLU A 148 -10.27 -5.10 17.38
C GLU A 148 -10.28 -6.52 17.96
N GLY A 149 -11.44 -6.98 18.43
CA GLY A 149 -11.58 -8.32 18.98
C GLY A 149 -11.28 -9.43 17.95
N PHE A 150 -11.59 -9.19 16.66
CA PHE A 150 -11.21 -10.10 15.58
C PHE A 150 -9.70 -10.19 15.46
N PHE A 151 -9.01 -9.06 15.33
CA PHE A 151 -7.55 -9.04 15.21
C PHE A 151 -6.84 -9.59 16.45
N ALA A 152 -7.36 -9.34 17.65
CA ALA A 152 -6.82 -9.88 18.89
C ALA A 152 -6.81 -11.41 18.92
N ARG A 153 -7.88 -12.06 18.42
CA ARG A 153 -7.97 -13.53 18.34
C ARG A 153 -6.87 -14.15 17.49
N TYR A 154 -6.41 -13.45 16.46
CA TYR A 154 -5.35 -13.89 15.55
C TYR A 154 -3.98 -13.32 15.92
N GLY A 155 -3.81 -12.72 17.10
CA GLY A 155 -2.52 -12.19 17.57
C GLY A 155 -2.04 -10.95 16.79
N LEU A 156 -2.96 -10.22 16.16
CA LEU A 156 -2.65 -9.06 15.31
C LEU A 156 -2.87 -7.71 15.99
N ALA A 157 -3.52 -7.66 17.16
CA ALA A 157 -3.92 -6.41 17.81
C ALA A 157 -2.75 -5.46 18.10
N ASP A 158 -1.56 -5.98 18.39
CA ASP A 158 -0.36 -5.18 18.71
C ASP A 158 0.70 -5.25 17.60
N LYS A 159 0.26 -5.50 16.35
CA LYS A 159 1.15 -5.77 15.21
C LYS A 159 0.95 -4.81 14.04
N VAL A 160 0.36 -3.64 14.28
CA VAL A 160 0.15 -2.65 13.21
C VAL A 160 1.49 -2.06 12.78
N ASP A 161 1.93 -2.35 11.55
CA ASP A 161 3.18 -1.85 10.98
C ASP A 161 3.00 -0.48 10.31
N LEU A 162 1.86 -0.27 9.67
CA LEU A 162 1.55 0.96 8.95
C LEU A 162 0.05 1.06 8.67
N ILE A 163 -0.40 2.25 8.28
CA ILE A 163 -1.75 2.47 7.73
C ILE A 163 -1.70 3.15 6.36
N GLY A 164 -2.72 2.90 5.54
CA GLY A 164 -2.90 3.57 4.25
C GLY A 164 -4.25 4.29 4.22
N VAL A 165 -4.24 5.60 4.00
CA VAL A 165 -5.40 6.48 4.01
C VAL A 165 -5.74 6.85 2.55
N ASP A 166 -6.85 6.32 2.03
CA ASP A 166 -7.31 6.54 0.65
C ASP A 166 -8.41 7.61 0.61
N TYR A 167 -8.03 8.84 0.26
CA TYR A 167 -8.92 10.00 0.17
C TYR A 167 -9.92 9.88 -0.97
N ALA A 168 -9.54 9.23 -2.08
CA ALA A 168 -10.42 9.07 -3.24
C ALA A 168 -11.55 8.08 -2.94
N SER A 169 -11.25 6.98 -2.25
CA SER A 169 -12.23 5.95 -1.89
C SER A 169 -12.85 6.14 -0.50
N LYS A 170 -12.37 7.10 0.30
CA LYS A 170 -12.71 7.28 1.72
C LYS A 170 -12.53 6.00 2.55
N THR A 171 -11.44 5.30 2.31
CA THR A 171 -11.10 4.05 3.01
C THR A 171 -9.78 4.16 3.74
N MET A 172 -9.59 3.31 4.75
CA MET A 172 -8.33 3.12 5.44
C MET A 172 -7.93 1.65 5.37
N ASN A 173 -6.68 1.40 5.02
CA ASN A 173 -6.05 0.10 5.19
C ASN A 173 -5.24 0.05 6.48
N VAL A 174 -5.33 -1.06 7.21
CA VAL A 174 -4.47 -1.35 8.37
C VAL A 174 -3.61 -2.55 8.05
N TYR A 175 -2.30 -2.38 8.11
CA TYR A 175 -1.33 -3.41 7.76
C TYR A 175 -0.68 -3.97 9.00
N PHE A 176 -0.63 -5.30 9.07
CA PHE A 176 -0.10 -6.02 10.19
C PHE A 176 1.11 -6.86 9.78
N ALA A 177 2.11 -6.92 10.66
CA ALA A 177 3.12 -7.95 10.61
C ALA A 177 2.47 -9.29 11.00
N ALA A 178 2.53 -10.28 10.11
CA ALA A 178 1.86 -11.56 10.28
C ALA A 178 2.87 -12.68 10.53
N SER A 179 2.61 -13.53 11.53
CA SER A 179 3.41 -14.74 11.75
C SER A 179 3.05 -15.83 10.73
N PRO A 180 3.91 -16.85 10.55
CA PRO A 180 3.58 -18.01 9.71
C PRO A 180 2.26 -18.71 10.11
N GLU A 181 1.90 -18.67 11.39
CA GLU A 181 0.64 -19.23 11.89
C GLU A 181 -0.58 -18.44 11.37
N VAL A 182 -0.49 -17.11 11.37
CA VAL A 182 -1.57 -16.22 10.90
C VAL A 182 -1.86 -16.44 9.42
N VAL A 183 -0.81 -16.63 8.61
CA VAL A 183 -0.94 -16.77 7.16
C VAL A 183 -1.05 -18.23 6.70
N SER A 184 -1.17 -19.17 7.64
CA SER A 184 -1.42 -20.57 7.33
C SER A 184 -2.83 -20.77 6.77
N ALA A 185 -3.01 -21.75 5.88
CA ALA A 185 -4.29 -22.00 5.23
C ALA A 185 -5.47 -22.18 6.22
N PRO A 186 -5.35 -22.94 7.34
CA PRO A 186 -6.43 -23.06 8.32
C PRO A 186 -6.83 -21.71 8.93
N THR A 187 -5.84 -20.88 9.29
CA THR A 187 -6.07 -19.57 9.91
C THR A 187 -6.65 -18.57 8.92
N VAL A 188 -6.15 -18.55 7.68
CA VAL A 188 -6.68 -17.73 6.58
C VAL A 188 -8.16 -18.05 6.33
N LEU A 189 -8.51 -19.34 6.22
CA LEU A 189 -9.91 -19.76 6.06
C LEU A 189 -10.78 -19.35 7.26
N ALA A 190 -10.27 -19.51 8.48
CA ALA A 190 -10.99 -19.10 9.69
C ALA A 190 -11.24 -17.58 9.70
N MET A 191 -10.22 -16.78 9.38
CA MET A 191 -10.33 -15.32 9.30
C MET A 191 -11.41 -14.92 8.29
N HIS A 192 -11.36 -15.45 7.06
CA HIS A 192 -12.33 -15.12 6.00
C HIS A 192 -13.77 -15.40 6.43
N ARG A 193 -14.02 -16.59 6.98
CA ARG A 193 -15.35 -17.00 7.44
C ARG A 193 -15.87 -16.10 8.55
N GLU A 194 -15.01 -15.70 9.48
CA GLU A 194 -15.40 -14.87 10.62
C GLU A 194 -15.83 -13.46 10.21
N ILE A 195 -15.12 -12.85 9.24
CA ILE A 195 -15.49 -11.52 8.71
C ILE A 195 -16.49 -11.59 7.56
N GLY A 196 -16.98 -12.78 7.21
CA GLY A 196 -17.98 -12.99 6.17
C GLY A 196 -17.46 -12.78 4.74
N LEU A 197 -16.16 -12.94 4.51
CA LEU A 197 -15.58 -12.97 3.17
C LEU A 197 -15.63 -14.40 2.60
N PRO A 198 -15.71 -14.55 1.27
CA PRO A 198 -15.60 -15.86 0.62
C PRO A 198 -14.29 -16.57 0.95
N ASP A 199 -14.35 -17.90 1.01
CA ASP A 199 -13.17 -18.75 1.16
C ASP A 199 -12.21 -18.50 -0.04
N PRO A 200 -10.91 -18.30 0.20
CA PRO A 200 -9.94 -18.16 -0.88
C PRO A 200 -9.80 -19.43 -1.72
N SER A 201 -9.37 -19.25 -2.98
CA SER A 201 -8.95 -20.36 -3.82
C SER A 201 -7.70 -21.07 -3.28
N GLU A 202 -7.47 -22.32 -3.69
CA GLU A 202 -6.25 -23.05 -3.33
C GLU A 202 -4.98 -22.29 -3.75
N GLN A 203 -5.02 -21.62 -4.90
CA GLN A 203 -3.92 -20.78 -5.37
C GLN A 203 -3.64 -19.61 -4.42
N MET A 204 -4.71 -18.96 -3.94
CA MET A 204 -4.60 -17.86 -2.98
C MET A 204 -4.09 -18.35 -1.62
N LEU A 205 -4.49 -19.54 -1.17
CA LEU A 205 -3.96 -20.17 0.05
C LEU A 205 -2.47 -20.50 -0.08
N ASP A 206 -2.03 -21.01 -1.23
CA ASP A 206 -0.60 -21.25 -1.50
C ASP A 206 0.19 -19.93 -1.49
N PHE A 207 -0.33 -18.88 -2.12
CA PHE A 207 0.25 -17.54 -2.02
C PHE A 207 0.38 -17.06 -0.57
N CYS A 208 -0.68 -17.22 0.23
CA CYS A 208 -0.70 -16.80 1.63
C CYS A 208 0.38 -17.50 2.47
N SER A 209 0.71 -18.75 2.17
CA SER A 209 1.75 -19.49 2.90
C SER A 209 3.14 -18.83 2.85
N ARG A 210 3.37 -17.94 1.88
CA ARG A 210 4.61 -17.15 1.71
C ARG A 210 4.49 -15.72 2.22
N ALA A 211 3.31 -15.30 2.70
CA ALA A 211 3.06 -13.94 3.11
C ALA A 211 3.75 -13.61 4.44
N PHE A 212 4.21 -12.36 4.58
CA PHE A 212 4.75 -11.83 5.84
C PHE A 212 3.83 -10.79 6.48
N GLY A 213 2.77 -10.40 5.76
CA GLY A 213 1.87 -9.35 6.20
C GLY A 213 0.46 -9.58 5.69
N VAL A 214 -0.48 -9.06 6.46
CA VAL A 214 -1.91 -9.03 6.14
C VAL A 214 -2.40 -7.61 6.31
N TYR A 215 -3.36 -7.19 5.49
CA TYR A 215 -4.04 -5.92 5.70
C TYR A 215 -5.52 -6.02 5.36
N THR A 216 -6.32 -5.26 6.09
CA THR A 216 -7.75 -5.13 5.86
C THR A 216 -8.09 -3.72 5.41
N THR A 217 -9.22 -3.57 4.75
CA THR A 217 -9.77 -2.25 4.39
C THR A 217 -11.05 -1.97 5.14
N LEU A 218 -11.10 -0.77 5.71
CA LEU A 218 -12.19 -0.23 6.53
C LEU A 218 -12.67 1.08 5.90
N ASN A 219 -13.89 1.49 6.24
CA ASN A 219 -14.46 2.79 5.87
C ASN A 219 -15.20 3.39 7.08
N TRP A 220 -15.69 4.62 6.94
CA TRP A 220 -16.41 5.31 8.02
C TRP A 220 -17.91 4.98 8.09
N ASP A 221 -18.48 4.40 7.03
CA ASP A 221 -19.92 4.17 6.88
C ASP A 221 -20.36 2.76 7.35
N SER A 222 -19.41 1.88 7.66
CA SER A 222 -19.66 0.48 7.99
C SER A 222 -18.63 -0.05 8.99
N SER A 223 -19.07 -0.96 9.87
CA SER A 223 -18.18 -1.72 10.76
C SER A 223 -17.56 -2.95 10.09
N LYS A 224 -17.94 -3.28 8.86
CA LYS A 224 -17.47 -4.46 8.14
C LYS A 224 -16.14 -4.21 7.45
N VAL A 225 -15.29 -5.23 7.42
CA VAL A 225 -14.10 -5.27 6.56
C VAL A 225 -14.54 -5.39 5.10
N GLU A 226 -14.09 -4.49 4.23
CA GLU A 226 -14.44 -4.50 2.80
C GLU A 226 -13.66 -5.57 2.00
N ARG A 227 -12.40 -5.74 2.38
CA ARG A 227 -11.46 -6.70 1.78
C ARG A 227 -10.35 -7.03 2.76
N ILE A 228 -9.77 -8.20 2.60
CA ILE A 228 -8.53 -8.63 3.21
C ILE A 228 -7.50 -8.92 2.13
N ALA A 229 -6.23 -8.70 2.44
CA ALA A 229 -5.16 -8.91 1.49
C ALA A 229 -3.87 -9.32 2.19
N TYR A 230 -3.04 -10.07 1.48
CA TYR A 230 -1.83 -10.69 1.96
C TYR A 230 -0.66 -10.22 1.12
N SER A 231 0.51 -10.04 1.74
CA SER A 231 1.69 -9.46 1.09
C SER A 231 2.90 -10.36 1.13
N VAL A 232 3.53 -10.54 -0.03
CA VAL A 232 4.78 -11.29 -0.23
C VAL A 232 5.83 -10.33 -0.78
N LYS A 233 7.05 -10.43 -0.26
CA LYS A 233 8.24 -9.82 -0.85
C LYS A 233 9.06 -10.91 -1.51
N THR A 234 9.47 -10.71 -2.75
CA THR A 234 10.16 -11.73 -3.56
C THR A 234 11.12 -11.08 -4.55
N GLU A 235 12.20 -11.77 -4.90
CA GLU A 235 13.05 -11.36 -6.03
C GLU A 235 12.40 -11.75 -7.36
N ASP A 236 11.65 -12.85 -7.40
CA ASP A 236 10.92 -13.32 -8.57
C ASP A 236 9.42 -13.43 -8.29
N PRO A 237 8.60 -12.49 -8.81
CA PRO A 237 7.14 -12.57 -8.74
C PRO A 237 6.53 -13.69 -9.57
N LEU A 238 7.21 -14.18 -10.61
CA LEU A 238 6.68 -15.20 -11.52
C LEU A 238 6.73 -16.60 -10.90
N GLU A 239 7.53 -16.79 -9.85
CA GLU A 239 7.54 -18.01 -9.02
C GLU A 239 6.42 -18.07 -7.99
N LEU A 240 5.60 -17.01 -7.85
CA LEU A 240 4.46 -17.01 -6.93
C LEU A 240 3.25 -17.67 -7.58
N SER A 241 2.45 -18.35 -6.76
CA SER A 241 1.10 -18.78 -7.10
C SER A 241 0.17 -17.56 -7.20
N ALA A 242 0.35 -16.75 -8.24
CA ALA A 242 -0.38 -15.51 -8.46
C ALA A 242 -0.87 -15.44 -9.91
N ARG A 243 -2.11 -14.98 -10.12
CA ARG A 243 -2.65 -14.71 -11.46
C ARG A 243 -2.34 -13.27 -11.86
N LEU A 244 -1.08 -13.00 -12.19
CA LEU A 244 -0.65 -11.66 -12.60
C LEU A 244 -1.21 -11.28 -13.98
N GLY A 245 -1.38 -12.26 -14.88
CA GLY A 245 -1.89 -12.03 -16.22
C GLY A 245 -0.82 -11.47 -17.16
N SER A 246 -1.03 -11.66 -18.46
CA SER A 246 0.00 -11.43 -19.49
C SER A 246 0.56 -10.01 -19.51
N LYS A 247 -0.29 -8.98 -19.32
CA LYS A 247 0.16 -7.58 -19.30
C LYS A 247 1.11 -7.29 -18.14
N VAL A 248 0.80 -7.76 -16.94
CA VAL A 248 1.63 -7.53 -15.75
C VAL A 248 2.92 -8.35 -15.83
N GLU A 249 2.85 -9.58 -16.35
CA GLU A 249 4.04 -10.39 -16.60
C GLU A 249 4.95 -9.78 -17.66
N GLN A 250 4.39 -9.19 -18.71
CA GLN A 250 5.17 -8.45 -19.71
C GLN A 250 5.81 -7.20 -19.11
N PHE A 251 5.06 -6.45 -18.29
CA PHE A 251 5.61 -5.31 -17.55
C PHE A 251 6.81 -5.72 -16.70
N LEU A 252 6.75 -6.84 -15.97
CA LEU A 252 7.87 -7.36 -15.19
C LEU A 252 9.11 -7.64 -16.03
N LYS A 253 8.92 -8.16 -17.24
CA LYS A 253 10.02 -8.51 -18.17
C LYS A 253 10.60 -7.29 -18.90
N SER A 254 9.83 -6.21 -18.99
CA SER A 254 10.16 -5.05 -19.83
C SER A 254 10.49 -3.77 -19.05
N VAL A 255 10.10 -3.67 -17.77
CA VAL A 255 10.40 -2.48 -16.97
C VAL A 255 11.91 -2.31 -16.82
N PRO A 256 12.50 -1.19 -17.25
CA PRO A 256 13.96 -1.03 -17.26
C PRO A 256 14.53 -0.65 -15.89
N TYR A 257 13.66 -0.52 -14.88
CA TYR A 257 13.97 -0.02 -13.55
C TYR A 257 13.82 -1.10 -12.49
N GLY A 258 14.71 -1.07 -11.50
CA GLY A 258 14.65 -1.95 -10.33
C GLY A 258 14.72 -3.44 -10.65
N ILE A 259 15.37 -3.84 -11.75
CA ILE A 259 15.49 -5.25 -12.19
C ILE A 259 15.96 -6.12 -11.02
N ASP A 260 17.08 -5.75 -10.41
CA ASP A 260 17.72 -6.48 -9.30
C ASP A 260 17.21 -6.07 -7.90
N THR A 261 16.04 -5.43 -7.83
CA THR A 261 15.42 -5.04 -6.55
C THR A 261 14.27 -5.96 -6.20
N PRO A 262 14.04 -6.26 -4.91
CA PRO A 262 12.92 -7.08 -4.51
C PRO A 262 11.61 -6.42 -4.93
N LYS A 263 10.65 -7.24 -5.32
CA LYS A 263 9.29 -6.83 -5.67
C LYS A 263 8.35 -7.13 -4.51
N MET A 264 7.25 -6.40 -4.48
CA MET A 264 6.14 -6.65 -3.56
C MET A 264 4.94 -7.16 -4.35
N VAL A 265 4.38 -8.29 -3.96
CA VAL A 265 3.13 -8.80 -4.52
C VAL A 265 2.09 -8.84 -3.40
N TYR A 266 0.90 -8.38 -3.72
CA TYR A 266 -0.25 -8.42 -2.83
C TYR A 266 -1.35 -9.22 -3.50
N ALA A 267 -2.02 -10.07 -2.75
CA ALA A 267 -3.20 -10.77 -3.21
C ALA A 267 -4.37 -10.39 -2.29
N ALA A 268 -5.53 -10.09 -2.86
CA ALA A 268 -6.67 -9.54 -2.14
C ALA A 268 -7.95 -10.27 -2.48
N VAL A 269 -8.81 -10.45 -1.48
CA VAL A 269 -10.16 -11.00 -1.63
C VAL A 269 -11.17 -9.96 -1.19
N THR A 270 -12.15 -9.68 -2.04
CA THR A 270 -13.25 -8.74 -1.75
C THR A 270 -14.48 -9.47 -1.22
N ALA A 271 -15.41 -8.74 -0.59
CA ALA A 271 -16.69 -9.30 -0.17
C ALA A 271 -17.53 -9.89 -1.31
N GLY A 272 -17.31 -9.45 -2.56
CA GLY A 272 -17.96 -10.01 -3.75
C GLY A 272 -17.32 -11.30 -4.28
N GLY A 273 -16.24 -11.79 -3.64
CA GLY A 273 -15.51 -12.98 -4.07
C GLY A 273 -14.50 -12.76 -5.19
N GLU A 274 -14.29 -11.51 -5.62
CA GLU A 274 -13.19 -11.19 -6.52
C GLU A 274 -11.85 -11.40 -5.80
N GLU A 275 -11.01 -12.28 -6.37
CA GLU A 275 -9.59 -12.38 -6.06
C GLU A 275 -8.78 -11.60 -7.09
N TYR A 276 -7.87 -10.76 -6.63
CA TYR A 276 -7.01 -10.00 -7.51
C TYR A 276 -5.64 -9.72 -6.90
N TYR A 277 -4.68 -9.42 -7.77
CA TYR A 277 -3.29 -9.26 -7.41
C TYR A 277 -2.84 -7.82 -7.67
N LYS A 278 -1.89 -7.36 -6.88
CA LYS A 278 -1.15 -6.12 -7.12
C LYS A 278 0.32 -6.44 -7.13
N LEU A 279 1.03 -5.95 -8.14
CA LEU A 279 2.47 -6.00 -8.20
C LEU A 279 3.01 -4.61 -7.95
N GLN A 280 4.07 -4.51 -7.15
CA GLN A 280 4.84 -3.29 -6.96
C GLN A 280 6.31 -3.55 -7.27
N SER A 281 6.84 -2.80 -8.24
CA SER A 281 8.27 -2.70 -8.56
C SER A 281 8.84 -1.37 -8.06
N TYR A 282 10.17 -1.26 -7.95
CA TYR A 282 10.82 -0.06 -7.44
C TYR A 282 11.62 0.63 -8.55
N TYR A 283 11.29 1.88 -8.82
CA TYR A 283 12.13 2.75 -9.63
C TYR A 283 13.41 3.12 -8.86
N GLN A 284 13.21 3.56 -7.62
CA GLN A 284 14.28 3.91 -6.69
C GLN A 284 14.12 3.09 -5.42
N TRP A 285 15.05 2.16 -5.21
CA TRP A 285 15.13 1.35 -3.99
C TRP A 285 16.24 1.85 -3.08
N ARG A 286 16.02 1.72 -1.77
CA ARG A 286 16.98 2.12 -0.76
C ARG A 286 17.14 1.00 0.26
N THR A 287 18.37 0.49 0.37
CA THR A 287 18.70 -0.61 1.29
C THR A 287 18.63 -0.18 2.75
N ASP A 288 18.84 1.11 3.03
CA ASP A 288 18.68 1.76 4.33
C ASP A 288 17.22 2.15 4.65
N SER A 289 16.27 1.92 3.73
CA SER A 289 14.88 2.25 3.98
C SER A 289 14.25 1.34 5.03
N ARG A 290 13.31 1.88 5.80
CA ARG A 290 12.49 1.11 6.74
C ARG A 290 11.75 -0.05 6.06
N LEU A 291 11.34 0.12 4.80
CA LEU A 291 10.72 -0.93 3.97
C LEU A 291 11.66 -2.13 3.73
N ASN A 292 12.97 -1.91 3.73
CA ASN A 292 13.94 -3.00 3.70
C ASN A 292 14.19 -3.59 5.09
N LEU A 293 14.32 -2.74 6.11
CA LEU A 293 14.61 -3.16 7.48
C LEU A 293 13.51 -4.03 8.08
N SER A 294 12.23 -3.68 7.88
CA SER A 294 11.09 -4.50 8.31
C SER A 294 11.13 -5.90 7.71
N TYR A 295 11.63 -6.03 6.48
CA TYR A 295 11.75 -7.32 5.81
C TYR A 295 12.91 -8.17 6.35
N ILE A 296 14.07 -7.57 6.62
CA ILE A 296 15.21 -8.29 7.17
C ILE A 296 14.90 -8.75 8.60
N GLY A 297 14.28 -7.88 9.42
CA GLY A 297 13.90 -8.22 10.79
C GLY A 297 12.80 -9.27 10.91
N GLY A 298 11.94 -9.44 9.89
CA GLY A 298 10.93 -10.49 9.85
C GLY A 298 11.46 -11.89 9.49
N ARG A 299 12.74 -12.02 9.12
CA ARG A 299 13.39 -13.29 8.78
C ARG A 299 14.30 -13.85 9.89
N SER A 300 14.56 -13.09 10.95
CA SER A 300 15.38 -13.50 12.11
C SER A 300 14.51 -14.01 13.24
#